data_AF-A0A060SUE1-F1
#
_entry.id   AF-A0A060SUE1-F1
#
_cell.length_a   1.000
_cell.length_b   1.000
_cell.length_c   1.000
_cell.angle_alpha   90.00
_cell.angle_beta   90.00
_cell.angle_gamma   90.00
#
_symmetry.space_group_name_H-M   'P 1'
#
loop_
_entity.id
_entity.type
_entity.pdbx_description
1 polymer ?
#
loop_
_entity_poly.entity_id
_entity_poly.type
_entity_poly.pdbx_seq_one_letter_code
_entity_poly.pdbx_strand_id
1 'polypeptide(L)'
;MRRHNGRLSFVGRRVLHSYLLMFIHSSPALRPDHDYERILERALNTYILGEYVAPKWEIGKVLKWRPMNVGNLSKPLGPEVEIPSPLMNLERDNARSIGLYKVHGTTVEAVVGGVFHQFGGSVAHRLFHTRVLPNLLLEGSHEGLHLAYHDHAREICDKMGGPQGPLLR
;
A
#
# COMPACT_ATOMS: atom_id res chain seq x y z
N MET A 1 -9.61 -12.88 -22.65
CA MET A 1 -8.46 -12.56 -21.76
C MET A 1 -8.97 -11.75 -20.57
N ARG A 2 -9.04 -12.31 -19.36
CA ARG A 2 -9.56 -11.56 -18.19
C ARG A 2 -8.51 -10.51 -17.78
N ARG A 3 -8.80 -9.23 -18.03
CA ARG A 3 -7.95 -8.09 -17.63
C ARG A 3 -8.21 -7.79 -16.14
N HIS A 4 -7.45 -8.43 -15.24
CA HIS A 4 -7.48 -8.15 -13.81
C HIS A 4 -6.05 -8.05 -13.25
N ASN A 5 -5.88 -7.36 -12.13
CA ASN A 5 -4.58 -7.01 -11.55
C ASN A 5 -3.91 -8.14 -10.72
N GLY A 6 -4.53 -9.33 -10.66
CA GLY A 6 -4.15 -10.39 -9.71
C GLY A 6 -2.72 -10.92 -9.86
N ARG A 7 -2.21 -11.02 -11.10
CA ARG A 7 -0.82 -11.45 -11.35
C ARG A 7 0.19 -10.43 -10.84
N LEU A 8 -0.08 -9.15 -11.07
CA LEU A 8 0.81 -8.07 -10.66
C LEU A 8 0.75 -7.86 -9.15
N SER A 9 -0.42 -7.94 -8.51
CA SER A 9 -0.52 -7.83 -7.05
C SER A 9 0.22 -8.97 -6.33
N PHE A 10 0.15 -10.19 -6.85
CA PHE A 10 0.91 -11.32 -6.32
C PHE A 10 2.43 -11.08 -6.32
N VAL A 11 2.96 -10.54 -7.42
CA VAL A 11 4.39 -10.19 -7.54
C VAL A 11 4.72 -9.03 -6.62
N GLY A 12 3.93 -7.96 -6.66
CA GLY A 12 4.18 -6.76 -5.86
C GLY A 12 4.14 -7.01 -4.37
N ARG A 13 3.26 -7.89 -3.87
CA ARG A 13 3.26 -8.31 -2.46
C ARG A 13 4.60 -8.94 -2.06
N ARG A 14 5.14 -9.86 -2.87
CA ARG A 14 6.44 -10.47 -2.61
C ARG A 14 7.56 -9.45 -2.61
N VAL A 15 7.55 -8.56 -3.61
CA VAL A 15 8.53 -7.47 -3.73
C VAL A 15 8.51 -6.58 -2.48
N LEU A 16 7.33 -6.15 -2.02
CA LEU A 16 7.18 -5.34 -0.81
C LEU A 16 7.70 -6.06 0.44
N HIS A 17 7.34 -7.34 0.61
CA HIS A 17 7.79 -8.15 1.74
C HIS A 17 9.33 -8.27 1.76
N SER A 18 9.93 -8.61 0.62
CA SER A 18 11.39 -8.72 0.49
C SER A 18 12.09 -7.40 0.79
N TYR A 19 11.58 -6.28 0.27
CA TYR A 19 12.20 -4.98 0.47
C TYR A 19 12.07 -4.48 1.91
N LEU A 20 10.94 -4.74 2.57
CA LEU A 20 10.78 -4.43 3.99
C LEU A 20 11.72 -5.25 4.87
N LEU A 21 11.86 -6.56 4.62
CA LEU A 21 12.79 -7.40 5.39
C LEU A 21 14.25 -6.98 5.16
N MET A 22 14.64 -6.72 3.92
CA MET A 22 15.99 -6.21 3.62
C MET A 22 16.26 -4.88 4.33
N PHE A 23 15.28 -3.96 4.32
CA PHE A 23 15.36 -2.71 5.06
C PHE A 23 15.56 -2.94 6.56
N ILE A 24 14.72 -3.76 7.18
CA ILE A 24 14.78 -4.09 8.61
C ILE A 24 16.16 -4.65 8.96
N HIS A 25 16.65 -5.64 8.21
CA HIS A 25 17.95 -6.27 8.44
C HIS A 25 19.15 -5.34 8.18
N SER A 26 18.98 -4.30 7.36
CA SER A 26 20.01 -3.26 7.16
C SER A 26 19.97 -2.16 8.22
N SER A 27 18.96 -2.14 9.10
CA SER A 27 18.73 -1.04 10.02
C SER A 27 19.66 -1.06 11.22
N PRO A 28 20.21 0.09 11.65
CA PRO A 28 20.94 0.19 12.91
C PRO A 28 20.03 -0.06 14.12
N ALA A 29 18.71 0.05 13.96
CA ALA A 29 17.70 -0.27 14.97
C ALA A 29 17.28 -1.75 15.00
N LEU A 30 17.99 -2.62 14.27
CA LEU A 30 17.76 -4.06 14.30
C LEU A 30 17.99 -4.60 15.71
N ARG A 31 17.02 -5.35 16.23
CA ARG A 31 17.10 -5.95 17.56
C ARG A 31 16.57 -7.38 17.53
N PRO A 32 17.24 -8.35 18.18
CA PRO A 32 16.87 -9.76 18.11
C PRO A 32 15.52 -10.08 18.80
N ASP A 33 15.02 -9.21 19.67
CA ASP A 33 13.73 -9.32 20.34
C ASP A 33 12.53 -8.91 19.46
N HIS A 34 12.78 -8.30 18.29
CA HIS A 34 11.71 -7.90 17.38
C HIS A 34 11.17 -9.10 16.58
N ASP A 35 9.84 -9.30 16.62
CA ASP A 35 9.14 -10.24 15.75
C ASP A 35 8.98 -9.65 14.34
N TYR A 36 9.87 -10.05 13.43
CA TYR A 36 9.92 -9.52 12.06
C TYR A 36 8.71 -9.91 11.22
N GLU A 37 8.16 -11.11 11.42
CA GLU A 37 6.95 -11.55 10.73
C GLU A 37 5.77 -10.68 11.15
N ARG A 38 5.63 -10.42 12.46
CA ARG A 38 4.58 -9.54 12.98
C ARG A 38 4.73 -8.10 12.48
N ILE A 39 5.95 -7.58 12.42
CA ILE A 39 6.21 -6.24 11.85
C ILE A 39 5.80 -6.20 10.39
N LEU A 40 6.13 -7.23 9.62
CA LEU A 40 5.85 -7.30 8.19
C LEU A 40 4.34 -7.42 7.89
N GLU A 41 3.64 -8.33 8.57
CA GLU A 41 2.18 -8.49 8.46
C GLU A 41 1.43 -7.19 8.75
N ARG A 42 1.93 -6.42 9.72
CA ARG A 42 1.32 -5.19 10.19
C ARG A 42 1.63 -4.00 9.29
N ALA A 43 2.90 -3.85 8.91
CA ALA A 43 3.33 -2.74 8.05
C ALA A 43 2.80 -2.86 6.63
N LEU A 44 2.76 -4.08 6.08
CA LEU A 44 2.30 -4.36 4.70
C LEU A 44 0.89 -4.95 4.65
N ASN A 45 0.10 -4.79 5.72
CA ASN A 45 -1.31 -5.15 5.70
C ASN A 45 -1.99 -4.43 4.52
N THR A 46 -2.69 -5.18 3.68
CA THR A 46 -3.31 -4.63 2.47
C THR A 46 -4.27 -3.46 2.78
N TYR A 47 -4.96 -3.46 3.91
CA TYR A 47 -5.81 -2.33 4.31
C TYR A 47 -4.99 -1.08 4.62
N ILE A 48 -3.84 -1.22 5.30
CA ILE A 48 -2.92 -0.11 5.59
C ILE A 48 -2.38 0.48 4.29
N LEU A 49 -1.99 -0.37 3.33
CA LEU A 49 -1.58 0.11 2.00
C LEU A 49 -2.71 0.89 1.32
N GLY A 50 -3.95 0.38 1.39
CA GLY A 50 -5.10 1.03 0.76
C GLY A 50 -5.57 2.31 1.44
N GLU A 51 -5.35 2.43 2.74
CA GLU A 51 -5.77 3.56 3.55
C GLU A 51 -4.72 4.68 3.54
N TYR A 52 -3.42 4.33 3.57
CA TYR A 52 -2.35 5.32 3.75
C TYR A 52 -1.50 5.56 2.50
N VAL A 53 -1.30 4.57 1.64
CA VAL A 53 -0.50 4.72 0.41
C VAL A 53 -1.38 5.12 -0.78
N ALA A 54 -2.50 4.44 -0.96
CA ALA A 54 -3.36 4.64 -2.14
C ALA A 54 -3.89 6.07 -2.32
N PRO A 55 -4.29 6.82 -1.27
CA PRO A 55 -4.74 8.20 -1.44
C PRO A 55 -3.61 9.12 -1.93
N LYS A 56 -2.36 8.88 -1.51
CA LYS A 56 -1.19 9.66 -1.91
C LYS A 56 -0.84 9.48 -3.39
N TRP A 57 -1.25 8.36 -3.97
CA TRP A 57 -1.08 8.05 -5.39
C TRP A 57 -2.36 8.30 -6.19
N GLU A 58 -3.40 8.85 -5.55
CA GLU A 58 -4.70 9.13 -6.15
C GLU A 58 -5.34 7.91 -6.84
N ILE A 59 -5.07 6.69 -6.33
CA ILE A 59 -5.54 5.44 -6.96
C ILE A 59 -7.05 5.43 -7.17
N GLY A 60 -7.81 6.01 -6.24
CA GLY A 60 -9.27 6.10 -6.33
C GLY A 60 -9.78 6.80 -7.60
N LYS A 61 -8.99 7.72 -8.20
CA LYS A 61 -9.38 8.42 -9.43
C LYS A 61 -9.27 7.56 -10.69
N VAL A 62 -8.40 6.54 -10.67
CA VAL A 62 -8.10 5.70 -11.86
C VAL A 62 -8.65 4.28 -11.72
N LEU A 63 -9.03 3.88 -10.51
CA LEU A 63 -9.50 2.54 -10.21
C LEU A 63 -10.87 2.27 -10.83
N LYS A 64 -10.95 1.21 -11.64
CA LYS A 64 -12.22 0.68 -12.14
C LYS A 64 -12.73 -0.39 -11.17
N TRP A 65 -13.37 0.06 -10.10
CA TRP A 65 -13.99 -0.80 -9.09
C TRP A 65 -15.42 -0.35 -8.79
N ARG A 66 -16.27 -1.30 -8.42
CA ARG A 66 -17.65 -1.03 -7.99
C ARG A 66 -17.93 -1.82 -6.70
N PRO A 67 -18.55 -1.21 -5.69
CA PRO A 67 -18.89 -1.90 -4.46
C PRO A 67 -19.98 -2.93 -4.72
N MET A 68 -19.79 -4.16 -4.21
CA MET A 68 -20.82 -5.20 -4.28
C MET A 68 -21.87 -5.04 -3.17
N ASN A 69 -21.46 -4.58 -1.98
CA ASN A 69 -22.33 -4.36 -0.82
C ASN A 69 -22.09 -2.96 -0.25
N VAL A 70 -23.09 -2.08 -0.31
CA VAL A 70 -23.11 -0.82 0.45
C VAL A 70 -24.22 -0.90 1.50
N GLY A 71 -23.86 -1.16 2.75
CA GLY A 71 -24.81 -1.21 3.88
C GLY A 71 -25.82 -2.38 3.85
N ASN A 72 -26.95 -2.19 4.54
CA ASN A 72 -28.07 -3.16 4.67
C ASN A 72 -28.92 -3.31 3.38
N LEU A 73 -28.42 -2.88 2.23
CA LEU A 73 -29.14 -3.02 0.97
C LEU A 73 -29.08 -4.49 0.52
N SER A 74 -30.24 -5.13 0.56
CA SER A 74 -30.47 -6.55 0.24
C SER A 74 -30.27 -6.92 -1.24
N LYS A 75 -29.84 -5.96 -2.08
CA LYS A 75 -29.50 -6.19 -3.48
C LYS A 75 -28.13 -5.58 -3.80
N PRO A 76 -27.22 -6.34 -4.45
CA PRO A 76 -25.98 -5.76 -4.97
C PRO A 76 -26.33 -4.65 -5.96
N LEU A 77 -25.64 -3.51 -5.88
CA LEU A 77 -25.84 -2.44 -6.87
C LEU A 77 -25.48 -2.99 -8.25
N GLY A 78 -26.50 -3.11 -9.10
CA GLY A 78 -26.36 -3.58 -10.47
C GLY A 78 -25.50 -2.64 -11.33
N PRO A 79 -25.19 -3.04 -12.58
CA PRO A 79 -24.24 -2.34 -13.44
C PRO A 79 -24.62 -0.91 -13.85
N GLU A 80 -25.84 -0.46 -13.56
CA GLU A 80 -26.38 0.85 -14.01
C GLU A 80 -26.56 1.88 -12.90
N VAL A 81 -26.28 1.53 -11.63
CA VAL A 81 -26.49 2.47 -10.53
C VAL A 81 -25.25 3.34 -10.36
N GLU A 82 -25.38 4.64 -10.66
CA GLU A 82 -24.37 5.64 -10.33
C GLU A 82 -24.12 5.61 -8.83
N ILE A 83 -22.84 5.43 -8.47
CA ILE A 83 -22.37 5.46 -7.08
C ILE A 83 -22.75 6.84 -6.52
N PRO A 84 -23.69 6.95 -5.56
CA PRO A 84 -24.12 8.26 -5.09
C PRO A 84 -22.92 9.05 -4.56
N SER A 85 -22.83 10.32 -4.93
CA SER A 85 -21.80 11.28 -4.51
C SER A 85 -21.46 11.30 -3.00
N PRO A 86 -22.34 10.92 -2.04
CA PRO A 86 -21.99 10.83 -0.63
C PRO A 86 -20.89 9.80 -0.29
N LEU A 87 -20.59 8.83 -1.18
CA LEU A 87 -19.48 7.89 -0.99
C LEU A 87 -18.09 8.55 -1.10
N MET A 88 -18.00 9.83 -1.50
CA MET A 88 -16.76 10.61 -1.40
C MET A 88 -16.41 11.02 0.04
N ASN A 89 -17.39 11.05 0.95
CA ASN A 89 -17.22 11.35 2.37
C ASN A 89 -17.41 10.10 3.24
N LEU A 90 -16.90 8.95 2.78
CA LEU A 90 -16.90 7.73 3.58
C LEU A 90 -16.08 7.95 4.85
N GLU A 91 -16.76 7.98 6.00
CA GLU A 91 -16.11 7.77 7.29
C GLU A 91 -15.25 6.50 7.23
N ARG A 92 -14.08 6.54 7.87
CA ARG A 92 -13.03 5.51 7.79
C ARG A 92 -13.57 4.08 7.96
N ASP A 93 -14.52 3.90 8.88
CA ASP A 93 -15.14 2.61 9.19
C ASP A 93 -16.06 2.11 8.07
N ASN A 94 -16.77 3.01 7.39
CA ASN A 94 -17.62 2.68 6.26
C ASN A 94 -16.80 2.32 5.00
N ALA A 95 -15.62 2.94 4.81
CA ALA A 95 -14.71 2.55 3.72
C ALA A 95 -14.10 1.16 3.93
N ARG A 96 -13.78 0.79 5.19
CA ARG A 96 -13.34 -0.57 5.55
C ARG A 96 -14.47 -1.59 5.32
N SER A 97 -15.71 -1.27 5.69
CA SER A 97 -16.85 -2.19 5.59
C SER A 97 -17.24 -2.56 4.15
N ILE A 98 -17.15 -1.62 3.21
CA ILE A 98 -17.44 -1.88 1.78
C ILE A 98 -16.25 -2.50 1.02
N GLY A 99 -15.11 -2.75 1.70
CA GLY A 99 -13.92 -3.36 1.13
C GLY A 99 -13.05 -2.44 0.27
N LEU A 100 -13.28 -1.13 0.29
CA LEU A 100 -12.59 -0.15 -0.56
C LEU A 100 -11.06 -0.17 -0.31
N TYR A 101 -10.63 -0.10 0.95
CA TYR A 101 -9.20 -0.11 1.29
C TYR A 101 -8.52 -1.43 0.92
N LYS A 102 -9.23 -2.56 0.97
CA LYS A 102 -8.68 -3.83 0.49
C LYS A 102 -8.36 -3.78 -1.01
N VAL A 103 -9.27 -3.20 -1.79
CA VAL A 103 -9.10 -3.07 -3.25
C VAL A 103 -8.01 -2.05 -3.58
N HIS A 104 -7.99 -0.91 -2.89
CA HIS A 104 -6.94 0.09 -3.00
C HIS A 104 -5.56 -0.51 -2.70
N GLY A 105 -5.41 -1.23 -1.58
CA GLY A 105 -4.15 -1.87 -1.22
C GLY A 105 -3.72 -2.93 -2.22
N THR A 106 -4.65 -3.75 -2.71
CA THR A 106 -4.36 -4.72 -3.78
C THR A 106 -3.89 -4.02 -5.06
N THR A 107 -4.38 -2.81 -5.31
CA THR A 107 -3.95 -1.98 -6.45
C THR A 107 -2.56 -1.38 -6.20
N VAL A 108 -2.23 -0.94 -4.99
CA VAL A 108 -0.86 -0.54 -4.61
C VAL A 108 0.11 -1.69 -4.85
N GLU A 109 -0.22 -2.91 -4.37
CA GLU A 109 0.57 -4.11 -4.63
C GLU A 109 0.73 -4.33 -6.14
N ALA A 110 -0.34 -4.22 -6.92
CA ALA A 110 -0.28 -4.41 -8.37
C ALA A 110 0.60 -3.36 -9.08
N VAL A 111 0.56 -2.10 -8.66
CA VAL A 111 1.42 -1.04 -9.22
C VAL A 111 2.89 -1.36 -8.94
N VAL A 112 3.22 -1.75 -7.72
CA VAL A 112 4.60 -2.15 -7.36
C VAL A 112 5.05 -3.36 -8.17
N GLY A 113 4.19 -4.37 -8.33
CA GLY A 113 4.48 -5.53 -9.16
C GLY A 113 4.65 -5.18 -10.65
N GLY A 114 3.86 -4.24 -11.16
CA GLY A 114 4.00 -3.70 -12.52
C GLY A 114 5.31 -2.95 -12.71
N VAL A 115 5.72 -2.12 -11.75
CA VAL A 115 7.00 -1.41 -11.79
C VAL A 115 8.16 -2.39 -11.74
N PHE A 116 8.10 -3.40 -10.86
CA PHE A 116 9.11 -4.45 -10.80
C PHE A 116 9.21 -5.21 -12.12
N HIS A 117 8.07 -5.58 -12.72
CA HIS A 117 8.03 -6.31 -13.98
C HIS A 117 8.57 -5.48 -15.16
N GLN A 118 8.24 -4.18 -15.22
CA GLN A 118 8.57 -3.33 -16.36
C GLN A 118 9.97 -2.69 -16.26
N PHE A 119 10.36 -2.26 -15.06
CA PHE A 119 11.57 -1.45 -14.82
C PHE A 119 12.60 -2.15 -13.91
N GLY A 120 12.30 -3.37 -13.44
CA GLY A 120 13.21 -4.19 -12.66
C GLY A 120 13.29 -3.84 -11.17
N GLY A 121 14.14 -4.58 -10.46
CA GLY A 121 14.25 -4.53 -9.01
C GLY A 121 14.72 -3.17 -8.47
N SER A 122 15.72 -2.55 -9.10
CA SER A 122 16.31 -1.29 -8.62
C SER A 122 15.30 -0.13 -8.57
N VAL A 123 14.49 0.01 -9.62
CA VAL A 123 13.45 1.05 -9.69
C VAL A 123 12.34 0.77 -8.68
N ALA A 124 11.89 -0.48 -8.57
CA ALA A 124 10.89 -0.87 -7.58
C ALA A 124 11.40 -0.67 -6.13
N HIS A 125 12.68 -0.91 -5.88
CA HIS A 125 13.31 -0.72 -4.57
C HIS A 125 13.33 0.76 -4.17
N ARG A 126 13.71 1.63 -5.11
CA ARG A 126 13.60 3.08 -4.92
C ARG A 126 12.15 3.53 -4.70
N LEU A 127 11.21 3.01 -5.49
CA LEU A 127 9.77 3.29 -5.31
C LEU A 127 9.31 2.92 -3.90
N PHE A 128 9.72 1.75 -3.39
CA PHE A 128 9.37 1.32 -2.04
C PHE A 128 9.86 2.30 -0.99
N HIS A 129 11.15 2.62 -0.98
CA HIS A 129 11.74 3.50 0.04
C HIS A 129 11.26 4.95 -0.02
N THR A 130 10.91 5.45 -1.21
CA THR A 130 10.55 6.86 -1.38
C THR A 130 9.04 7.11 -1.39
N ARG A 131 8.22 6.15 -1.86
CA ARG A 131 6.77 6.37 -2.09
C ARG A 131 5.85 5.44 -1.31
N VAL A 132 6.36 4.31 -0.80
CA VAL A 132 5.56 3.36 0.01
C VAL A 132 5.90 3.51 1.48
N LEU A 133 7.14 3.21 1.86
CA LEU A 133 7.61 3.14 3.25
C LEU A 133 7.35 4.41 4.07
N PRO A 134 7.54 5.64 3.54
CA PRO A 134 7.29 6.87 4.30
C PRO A 134 5.82 7.03 4.74
N ASN A 135 4.89 6.47 3.96
CA ASN A 135 3.45 6.51 4.28
C ASN A 135 3.03 5.46 5.31
N LEU A 136 3.96 4.60 5.74
CA LEU A 136 3.74 3.58 6.77
C LEU A 136 4.32 4.00 8.13
N LEU A 137 4.89 5.20 8.22
CA LEU A 137 5.41 5.80 9.45
C LEU A 137 4.27 6.45 10.24
N LEU A 138 3.41 5.61 10.82
CA LEU A 138 2.23 6.06 11.53
C LEU A 138 2.58 6.36 13.00
N GLU A 139 2.76 7.64 13.33
CA GLU A 139 3.05 8.06 14.70
C GLU A 139 1.84 7.84 15.61
N GLY A 140 2.09 7.35 16.83
CA GLY A 140 1.04 7.10 17.83
C GLY A 140 0.07 5.97 17.50
N SER A 141 0.29 5.22 16.41
CA SER A 141 -0.49 4.03 16.07
C SER A 141 0.31 2.74 16.28
N HIS A 142 -0.39 1.68 16.65
CA HIS A 142 0.19 0.33 16.60
C HIS A 142 0.21 -0.24 15.19
N GLU A 143 -0.47 0.37 14.21
CA GLU A 143 -0.46 -0.02 12.79
C GLU A 143 0.79 0.52 12.07
N GLY A 144 1.14 -0.07 10.92
CA GLY A 144 2.30 0.38 10.13
C GLY A 144 3.66 -0.11 10.63
N LEU A 145 4.72 0.57 10.20
CA LEU A 145 6.10 0.23 10.53
C LEU A 145 6.38 0.44 12.02
N HIS A 146 7.15 -0.45 12.62
CA HIS A 146 7.56 -0.32 14.01
C HIS A 146 8.39 0.94 14.27
N LEU A 147 8.08 1.68 15.35
CA LEU A 147 8.63 3.01 15.66
C LEU A 147 10.16 3.06 15.63
N ALA A 148 10.81 2.01 16.13
CA ALA A 148 12.27 1.89 16.13
C ALA A 148 12.92 2.07 14.74
N TYR A 149 12.19 1.81 13.65
CA TYR A 149 12.72 1.90 12.29
C TYR A 149 12.34 3.20 11.57
N HIS A 150 11.59 4.11 12.20
CA HIS A 150 11.08 5.31 11.53
C HIS A 150 12.20 6.26 11.09
N ASP A 151 13.18 6.52 11.96
CA ASP A 151 14.27 7.44 11.64
C ASP A 151 15.14 6.92 10.49
N HIS A 152 15.47 5.62 10.51
CA HIS A 152 16.22 5.01 9.42
C HIS A 152 15.42 4.97 8.10
N ALA A 153 14.09 4.78 8.17
CA ALA A 153 13.24 4.84 6.98
C ALA A 153 13.25 6.24 6.33
N ARG A 154 13.20 7.31 7.15
CA ARG A 154 13.31 8.69 6.68
C ARG A 154 14.69 8.96 6.07
N GLU A 155 15.75 8.56 6.76
CA GLU A 155 17.13 8.71 6.27
C GLU A 155 17.34 8.05 4.90
N ILE A 156 16.87 6.80 4.72
CA ILE A 156 16.99 6.11 3.44
C ILE A 156 16.13 6.78 2.35
N CYS A 157 14.91 7.23 2.69
CA CYS A 157 14.07 7.97 1.76
C CYS A 157 14.82 9.18 1.18
N ASP A 158 15.43 9.98 2.04
CA ASP A 158 16.19 11.17 1.64
C ASP A 158 17.42 10.81 0.79
N LYS A 159 18.20 9.80 1.22
CA LYS A 159 19.36 9.29 0.45
C LYS A 159 18.98 8.77 -0.95
N MET A 160 17.75 8.26 -1.12
CA MET A 160 17.24 7.78 -2.41
C MET A 160 16.58 8.86 -3.28
N GLY A 161 16.66 10.13 -2.88
CA GLY A 161 16.14 11.28 -3.63
C GLY A 161 14.80 11.81 -3.12
N GLY A 162 14.29 11.28 -2.01
CA GLY A 162 13.09 11.75 -1.35
C GLY A 162 11.77 11.39 -2.05
N PRO A 163 10.62 11.82 -1.49
CA PRO A 163 9.28 11.41 -1.94
C PRO A 163 8.86 11.94 -3.30
N GLN A 164 9.62 12.88 -3.88
CA GLN A 164 9.37 13.45 -5.20
C GLN A 164 10.55 13.25 -6.16
N GLY A 165 11.60 12.56 -5.72
CA GLY A 165 12.77 12.27 -6.56
C GLY A 165 12.42 11.38 -7.76
N PRO A 166 13.18 11.50 -8.87
CA PRO A 166 12.96 10.69 -10.06
C PRO A 166 13.23 9.21 -9.79
N LEU A 167 12.31 8.36 -10.27
CA LEU A 167 12.42 6.90 -10.15
C LEU A 167 13.27 6.29 -11.27
N LEU A 168 13.26 6.92 -12.44
CA LEU A 168 14.07 6.56 -13.60
C LEU A 168 15.24 7.56 -13.68
N ARG A 169 16.42 7.07 -14.03
CA ARG A 169 17.56 7.92 -14.41
C ARG A 169 17.47 8.27 -15.88
#